data_AF-A0A3S4TVZ0-F1
#
_entry.id   AF-A0A3S4TVZ0-F1
#
_cell.length_a   1.000
_cell.length_b   1.000
_cell.length_c   1.000
_cell.angle_alpha   90.00
_cell.angle_beta   90.00
_cell.angle_gamma   90.00
#
_symmetry.space_group_name_H-M   'P 1'
#
loop_
_entity.id
_entity.type
_entity.pdbx_description
1 polymer ?
#
loop_
_entity_poly.entity_id
_entity_poly.type
_entity_poly.pdbx_seq_one_letter_code
_entity_poly.pdbx_strand_id
1 'polypeptide(L)'
;MNLTTHKKFKGDRLMPWGKGTVVTDAKGYVFLCGNTATVDDYDPSKHQGGAIGDPAAQWRAILANIKSDLEELGSSLDHLVKVTFYVKGPFPTGGVLSSPNFRMDVMDEFFAEHCPKHCSYN
;
A
#
# COMPACT_ATOMS: atom_id res chain seq x y z
N MET A 1 20.41 -17.02 1.59
CA MET A 1 19.16 -16.23 1.50
C MET A 1 18.44 -16.34 2.83
N ASN A 2 18.72 -15.39 3.73
CA ASN A 2 17.94 -15.24 4.95
C ASN A 2 16.63 -14.51 4.61
N LEU A 3 15.51 -15.08 5.02
CA LEU A 3 14.17 -14.54 4.83
C LEU A 3 13.59 -14.18 6.19
N THR A 4 13.31 -12.91 6.40
CA THR A 4 12.64 -12.45 7.62
C THR A 4 11.28 -11.87 7.27
N THR A 5 10.21 -12.47 7.79
CA THR A 5 8.84 -11.95 7.66
C THR A 5 8.51 -11.07 8.85
N HIS A 6 8.15 -9.81 8.58
CA HIS A 6 7.80 -8.85 9.62
C HIS A 6 6.29 -8.89 9.89
N LYS A 7 5.88 -8.79 11.16
CA LYS A 7 4.46 -8.80 11.55
C LYS A 7 3.78 -7.49 11.18
N LYS A 8 2.50 -7.53 10.79
CA LYS A 8 1.67 -6.33 10.61
C LYS A 8 0.71 -6.20 11.78
N PHE A 9 0.72 -5.03 12.40
CA PHE A 9 -0.25 -4.66 13.43
C PHE A 9 -1.18 -3.57 12.90
N LYS A 10 -2.40 -3.57 13.41
CA LYS A 10 -3.36 -2.50 13.21
C LYS A 10 -3.98 -2.13 14.55
N GLY A 11 -3.68 -0.93 15.04
CA GLY A 11 -3.77 -0.67 16.48
C GLY A 11 -2.96 -1.74 17.23
N ASP A 12 -3.58 -2.35 18.23
CA ASP A 12 -2.96 -3.43 19.01
C ASP A 12 -3.18 -4.83 18.40
N ARG A 13 -3.89 -4.94 17.28
CA ARG A 13 -4.26 -6.23 16.69
C ARG A 13 -3.21 -6.74 15.71
N LEU A 14 -2.71 -7.95 15.94
CA LEU A 14 -1.91 -8.69 14.96
C LEU A 14 -2.78 -9.13 13.77
N MET A 15 -2.36 -8.79 12.56
CA MET A 15 -3.04 -9.23 11.34
C MET A 15 -2.62 -10.65 10.94
N PRO A 16 -3.49 -11.42 10.27
CA PRO A 16 -3.17 -12.77 9.81
C PRO A 16 -2.20 -12.79 8.62
N TRP A 17 -1.84 -11.62 8.07
CA TRP A 17 -0.79 -11.44 7.08
C TRP A 17 0.40 -10.65 7.65
N GLY A 18 1.57 -10.83 7.03
CA GLY A 18 2.77 -10.07 7.37
C GLY A 18 2.74 -8.64 6.83
N LYS A 19 3.72 -7.84 7.25
CA LYS A 19 4.03 -6.52 6.68
C LYS A 19 4.79 -6.66 5.37
N GLY A 20 5.77 -7.55 5.36
CA GLY A 20 6.60 -7.81 4.20
C GLY A 20 7.77 -8.74 4.53
N THR A 21 8.60 -8.96 3.53
CA THR A 21 9.78 -9.80 3.59
C THR A 21 10.99 -9.04 3.06
N VAL A 22 12.08 -9.04 3.83
CA VAL A 22 13.38 -8.48 3.43
C VAL A 22 14.28 -9.61 2.97
N VAL A 23 14.92 -9.44 1.81
CA VAL A 23 15.84 -10.40 1.19
C VAL A 23 17.22 -9.78 1.06
N THR A 24 18.08 -10.03 2.05
CA THR A 24 19.39 -9.36 2.17
C THR A 24 20.39 -9.78 1.08
N ASP A 25 20.45 -11.07 0.75
CA ASP A 25 21.51 -11.61 -0.09
C ASP A 25 21.22 -11.46 -1.61
N ALA A 26 19.99 -11.12 -1.97
CA ALA A 26 19.55 -10.95 -3.35
C ALA A 26 19.36 -9.47 -3.67
N LYS A 27 20.45 -8.69 -3.70
CA LYS A 27 20.44 -7.24 -3.97
C LYS A 27 19.60 -6.39 -2.99
N GLY A 28 19.21 -6.94 -1.85
CA GLY A 28 18.47 -6.19 -0.82
C GLY A 28 17.00 -5.91 -1.15
N TYR A 29 16.29 -6.83 -1.83
CA TYR A 29 14.87 -6.60 -2.14
C TYR A 29 13.99 -6.58 -0.89
N VAL A 30 12.99 -5.70 -0.92
CA VAL A 30 11.90 -5.64 0.07
C VAL A 30 10.58 -5.90 -0.67
N PHE A 31 9.85 -6.92 -0.24
CA PHE A 31 8.53 -7.25 -0.75
C PHE A 31 7.48 -6.93 0.31
N LEU A 32 6.70 -5.88 0.11
CA LEU A 32 5.57 -5.58 0.99
C LEU A 32 4.40 -6.50 0.71
N CYS A 33 3.68 -6.87 1.77
CA CYS A 33 2.36 -7.45 1.65
C CYS A 33 1.34 -6.39 1.21
N GLY A 34 0.16 -6.84 0.75
CA GLY A 34 -0.90 -5.95 0.31
C GLY A 34 -1.33 -4.97 1.41
N ASN A 35 -1.36 -3.69 1.07
CA ASN A 35 -1.84 -2.62 1.95
C ASN A 35 -3.28 -2.26 1.62
N THR A 36 -4.11 -2.10 2.66
CA THR A 36 -5.53 -1.76 2.54
C THR A 36 -5.88 -0.64 3.50
N ALA A 37 -6.77 0.27 3.11
CA ALA A 37 -7.26 1.33 3.98
C ALA A 37 -8.52 0.90 4.74
N THR A 38 -8.40 -0.15 5.56
CA THR A 38 -9.51 -0.57 6.42
C THR A 38 -9.71 0.42 7.59
N VAL A 39 -10.83 0.37 8.29
CA VAL A 39 -11.04 1.09 9.56
C VAL A 39 -10.27 0.45 10.73
N ASP A 40 -10.00 1.18 11.81
CA ASP A 40 -9.12 0.71 12.90
C ASP A 40 -9.62 -0.54 13.62
N ASP A 41 -10.94 -0.69 13.75
CA ASP A 41 -11.59 -1.84 14.37
C ASP A 41 -11.72 -3.07 13.46
N TYR A 42 -11.16 -3.00 12.24
CA TYR A 42 -11.22 -4.09 11.25
C TYR A 42 -10.76 -5.43 11.83
N ASP A 43 -11.64 -6.43 11.73
CA ASP A 43 -11.45 -7.79 12.22
C ASP A 43 -11.63 -8.80 11.08
N PRO A 44 -10.54 -9.31 10.49
CA PRO A 44 -10.64 -10.28 9.41
C PRO A 44 -11.22 -11.63 9.89
N SER A 45 -11.12 -11.97 11.18
CA SER A 45 -11.63 -13.24 11.71
C SER A 45 -13.16 -13.27 11.82
N LYS A 46 -13.77 -12.09 11.94
CA LYS A 46 -15.23 -11.91 12.02
C LYS A 46 -15.82 -11.36 10.73
N HIS A 47 -14.99 -11.14 9.70
CA HIS A 47 -15.36 -10.40 8.49
C HIS A 47 -16.02 -9.04 8.81
N GLN A 48 -15.53 -8.38 9.85
CA GLN A 48 -16.07 -7.13 10.36
C GLN A 48 -15.14 -5.97 10.04
N GLY A 49 -15.73 -4.79 9.83
CA GLY A 49 -15.02 -3.57 9.48
C GLY A 49 -15.00 -3.32 7.98
N GLY A 50 -15.03 -2.05 7.60
CA GLY A 50 -15.03 -1.59 6.23
C GLY A 50 -13.70 -0.97 5.80
N ALA A 51 -13.76 -0.27 4.67
CA ALA A 51 -12.73 0.67 4.27
C ALA A 51 -13.05 2.06 4.82
N ILE A 52 -12.02 2.87 5.07
CA ILE A 52 -12.22 4.27 5.45
C ILE A 52 -12.78 5.05 4.26
N GLY A 53 -13.70 5.98 4.54
CA GLY A 53 -14.08 7.07 3.64
C GLY A 53 -14.32 6.71 2.16
N ASP A 54 -14.01 7.69 1.31
CA ASP A 54 -14.12 7.58 -0.14
C ASP A 54 -12.84 6.98 -0.77
N PRO A 55 -12.82 6.68 -2.09
CA PRO A 55 -11.63 6.14 -2.72
C PRO A 55 -10.38 7.02 -2.58
N ALA A 56 -10.52 8.35 -2.54
CA ALA A 56 -9.38 9.24 -2.36
C ALA A 56 -8.74 9.04 -0.97
N ALA A 57 -9.56 9.02 0.08
CA ALA A 57 -9.11 8.78 1.44
C ALA A 57 -8.41 7.41 1.56
N GLN A 58 -8.96 6.38 0.91
CA GLN A 58 -8.36 5.05 0.89
C GLN A 58 -6.97 5.04 0.25
N TRP A 59 -6.82 5.70 -0.89
CA TRP A 59 -5.52 5.79 -1.56
C TRP A 59 -4.48 6.52 -0.71
N ARG A 60 -4.83 7.65 -0.09
CA ARG A 60 -3.92 8.38 0.82
C ARG A 60 -3.44 7.50 1.96
N ALA A 61 -4.36 6.78 2.62
CA ALA A 61 -4.00 5.91 3.73
C ALA A 61 -3.15 4.71 3.27
N ILE A 62 -3.43 4.11 2.11
CA ILE A 62 -2.63 3.01 1.55
C ILE A 62 -1.21 3.49 1.25
N LEU A 63 -1.05 4.65 0.63
CA LEU A 63 0.26 5.20 0.27
C LEU A 63 1.07 5.58 1.51
N ALA A 64 0.43 6.19 2.53
CA ALA A 64 1.05 6.45 3.81
C ALA A 64 1.52 5.15 4.51
N ASN A 65 0.69 4.10 4.48
CA ASN A 65 1.06 2.79 5.03
C ASN A 65 2.23 2.15 4.28
N ILE A 66 2.25 2.23 2.95
CA ILE A 66 3.37 1.72 2.12
C ILE A 66 4.66 2.45 2.49
N LYS A 67 4.62 3.79 2.58
CA LYS A 67 5.77 4.60 2.98
C LYS A 67 6.29 4.17 4.36
N SER A 68 5.41 4.14 5.36
CA SER A 68 5.76 3.73 6.74
C SER A 68 6.32 2.31 6.79
N ASP A 69 5.69 1.36 6.10
CA ASP A 69 6.14 -0.03 6.10
C ASP A 69 7.51 -0.19 5.42
N LEU A 70 7.80 0.53 4.33
CA LEU A 70 9.13 0.53 3.72
C LEU A 70 10.19 1.08 4.68
N GLU A 71 9.89 2.20 5.34
CA GLU A 71 10.80 2.84 6.30
C GLU A 71 11.11 1.94 7.50
N GLU A 72 10.10 1.28 8.05
CA GLU A 72 10.27 0.31 9.14
C GLU A 72 11.08 -0.93 8.73
N LEU A 73 11.11 -1.26 7.44
CA LEU A 73 11.92 -2.34 6.88
C LEU A 73 13.31 -1.87 6.41
N GLY A 74 13.70 -0.63 6.71
CA GLY A 74 15.00 -0.07 6.36
C GLY A 74 15.13 0.35 4.88
N SER A 75 14.01 0.59 4.20
CA SER A 75 13.95 1.06 2.82
C SER A 75 13.21 2.42 2.76
N SER A 76 12.81 2.84 1.56
CA SER A 76 12.05 4.07 1.36
C SER A 76 11.34 4.07 0.00
N LEU A 77 10.45 5.04 -0.22
CA LEU A 77 9.81 5.25 -1.53
C LEU A 77 10.83 5.48 -2.64
N ASP A 78 12.04 5.97 -2.32
CA ASP A 78 13.10 6.13 -3.31
C ASP A 78 13.56 4.81 -3.95
N HIS A 79 13.35 3.69 -3.28
CA HIS A 79 13.74 2.38 -3.77
C HIS A 79 12.54 1.62 -4.37
N LEU A 80 11.42 2.29 -4.59
CA LEU A 80 10.21 1.70 -5.13
C LEU A 80 10.39 1.40 -6.62
N VAL A 81 10.48 0.12 -6.96
CA VAL A 81 10.67 -0.32 -8.36
C VAL A 81 9.38 -0.80 -9.02
N LYS A 82 8.37 -1.17 -8.24
CA LYS A 82 7.11 -1.72 -8.74
C LYS A 82 6.00 -1.55 -7.71
N VAL A 83 4.82 -1.14 -8.19
CA VAL A 83 3.57 -1.23 -7.44
C VAL A 83 2.52 -1.95 -8.25
N THR A 84 1.69 -2.74 -7.57
CA THR A 84 0.53 -3.41 -8.16
C THR A 84 -0.69 -3.01 -7.35
N PHE A 85 -1.69 -2.44 -8.03
CA PHE A 85 -2.94 -2.01 -7.40
C PHE A 85 -4.07 -2.95 -7.75
N TYR A 86 -4.95 -3.17 -6.78
CA TYR A 86 -6.21 -3.88 -6.97
C TYR A 86 -7.34 -2.90 -6.65
N VAL A 87 -8.12 -2.55 -7.66
CA VAL A 87 -9.21 -1.58 -7.55
C VAL A 87 -10.53 -2.34 -7.63
N LYS A 88 -11.43 -2.09 -6.69
CA LYS A 88 -12.80 -2.60 -6.79
C LYS A 88 -13.57 -1.80 -7.83
N GLY A 89 -14.36 -2.48 -8.66
CA GLY A 89 -15.20 -1.84 -9.67
C GLY A 89 -16.19 -0.80 -9.10
N PRO A 90 -16.89 -0.06 -9.97
CA PRO A 90 -17.14 -0.41 -11.39
C PRO A 90 -15.95 -0.14 -12.33
N PHE A 91 -15.97 -0.82 -13.49
CA PHE A 91 -15.01 -0.64 -14.58
C PHE A 91 -15.77 -0.24 -15.85
N PRO A 92 -15.89 1.07 -16.15
CA PRO A 92 -16.45 1.55 -17.41
C PRO A 92 -15.64 1.08 -18.63
N THR A 93 -16.00 1.55 -19.82
CA THR A 93 -15.39 1.15 -21.11
C THR A 93 -13.87 1.33 -21.22
N GLY A 94 -13.21 2.03 -20.29
CA GLY A 94 -11.75 2.15 -20.18
C GLY A 94 -11.11 1.23 -19.13
N GLY A 95 -11.83 0.24 -18.61
CA GLY A 95 -11.32 -0.70 -17.62
C GLY A 95 -10.99 -0.06 -16.27
N VAL A 96 -9.99 -0.59 -15.56
CA VAL A 96 -9.58 -0.13 -14.22
C VAL A 96 -9.22 1.35 -14.21
N LEU A 97 -8.51 1.83 -15.25
CA LEU A 97 -8.07 3.23 -15.33
C LEU A 97 -9.24 4.22 -15.46
N SER A 98 -10.39 3.76 -15.92
CA SER A 98 -11.62 4.57 -15.99
C SER A 98 -12.51 4.44 -14.74
N SER A 99 -12.11 3.64 -13.76
CA SER A 99 -12.87 3.49 -12.52
C SER A 99 -12.82 4.79 -11.71
N PRO A 100 -13.94 5.27 -11.14
CA PRO A 100 -13.91 6.38 -10.18
C PRO A 100 -13.11 6.04 -8.91
N ASN A 101 -12.84 4.75 -8.68
CA ASN A 101 -12.05 4.26 -7.56
C ASN A 101 -10.54 4.22 -7.86
N PHE A 102 -10.13 4.43 -9.11
CA PHE A 102 -8.72 4.55 -9.49
C PHE A 102 -8.30 6.02 -9.36
N ARG A 103 -7.45 6.31 -8.36
CA ARG A 103 -7.10 7.68 -7.97
C ARG A 103 -5.64 7.98 -8.24
N MET A 104 -5.30 8.03 -9.53
CA MET A 104 -3.96 8.40 -9.99
C MET A 104 -3.59 9.84 -9.59
N ASP A 105 -4.58 10.74 -9.55
CA ASP A 105 -4.42 12.11 -9.08
C ASP A 105 -3.90 12.18 -7.62
N VAL A 106 -4.44 11.34 -6.74
CA VAL A 106 -3.99 11.24 -5.34
C VAL A 106 -2.59 10.64 -5.24
N MET A 107 -2.28 9.69 -6.11
CA MET A 107 -0.96 9.08 -6.17
C MET A 107 0.11 10.07 -6.61
N ASP A 108 -0.18 10.85 -7.65
CA ASP A 108 0.72 11.89 -8.15
C ASP A 108 0.92 12.99 -7.11
N GLU A 109 -0.15 13.46 -6.46
CA GLU A 109 -0.06 14.41 -5.35
C GLU A 109 0.87 13.89 -4.23
N PHE A 110 0.69 12.63 -3.82
CA PHE A 110 1.49 12.01 -2.77
C PHE A 110 2.96 11.85 -3.17
N PHE A 111 3.24 11.39 -4.40
CA PHE A 111 4.63 11.27 -4.85
C PHE A 111 5.28 12.64 -5.07
N ALA A 112 4.53 13.67 -5.45
CA ALA A 112 5.06 15.03 -5.60
C ALA A 112 5.59 15.57 -4.27
N GLU A 113 4.92 15.23 -3.17
CA GLU A 113 5.34 15.62 -1.83
C GLU A 113 6.49 14.75 -1.31
N HIS A 114 6.42 13.43 -1.48
CA HIS A 114 7.28 12.50 -0.74
C HIS A 114 8.40 11.84 -1.56
N CYS A 115 8.26 11.74 -2.88
CA CYS A 115 9.28 11.16 -3.76
C CYS A 115 9.06 11.60 -5.22
N PRO A 116 9.42 12.85 -5.57
CA PRO A 116 9.01 13.47 -6.83
C PRO A 116 9.35 12.65 -8.08
N LYS A 117 10.46 11.91 -8.08
CA LYS A 117 10.88 11.07 -9.22
C LYS A 117 9.87 10.01 -9.66
N HIS A 118 8.87 9.70 -8.83
CA HIS A 118 7.82 8.73 -9.14
C HIS A 118 6.49 9.38 -9.56
N CYS A 119 6.43 10.72 -9.67
CA CYS A 119 5.28 11.42 -10.25
C CYS A 119 5.12 11.09 -11.73
N SER A 120 3.89 10.94 -12.20
CA SER A 120 3.61 10.61 -13.60
C SER A 120 4.04 11.68 -14.62
N TYR A 121 4.27 12.91 -14.18
CA TYR A 121 4.60 14.06 -15.03
C TYR A 121 6.09 14.46 -15.01
N ASN A 122 6.94 13.66 -14.35
CA ASN A 122 8.40 13.80 -14.37
C ASN A 122 9.05 12.82 -15.35
#